data_AF-A0A8F4J6B7-F1
#
_entry.id   AF-A0A8F4J6B7-F1
#
_cell.length_a   1.000
_cell.length_b   1.000
_cell.length_c   1.000
_cell.angle_alpha   90.00
_cell.angle_beta   90.00
_cell.angle_gamma   90.00
#
_symmetry.space_group_name_H-M   'P 1'
#
loop_
_entity.id
_entity.type
_entity.pdbx_description
1 polymer ?
#
loop_
_entity_poly.entity_id
_entity_poly.type
_entity_poly.pdbx_seq_one_letter_code
_entity_poly.pdbx_strand_id
1 'polypeptide(L)'
;MGSSWTRKVVAVVALAVAVAGLAGCLPADVNRLSSDQVRGRDNLSPGSLVTARFLLDSLEPIATGIRPGASGDAAYTQKYPGGANVLAVIPGTDKAGEYVMVGAHYDHLGTDCRTSDPKDHICNGATDNAGGVAVALDIARNLAANPGRRSVIIALWDGEEDGLVGSRYYAAHPIVPLSKIKAYVNYDIQGANLLPSLRTSTFALGTETGGSALTQLVTGDLEPEVLQTSLLSIIFGQGRSDHVSFTAAKIPTVFFTDSTGPCYHTAQDEASVVDRDKLAEQAAMGGRVVRSLADRASNIAYVSGLPLATFADAQALNAVVDRAWADRARFSSADQATVSKARDDFHRIVADGAGAFDSSDVSLVIGNAANLVSVLTHGPCDGFLAAN
;
A
#
# COMPACT_ATOMS: atom_id res chain seq x y z
N MET A 1 29.86 -3.85 36.30
CA MET A 1 28.60 -3.17 35.92
C MET A 1 28.72 -2.26 34.68
N GLY A 2 29.72 -2.43 33.78
CA GLY A 2 29.98 -1.47 32.68
C GLY A 2 29.78 -1.97 31.25
N SER A 3 29.18 -3.14 31.00
CA SER A 3 29.16 -3.76 29.65
C SER A 3 27.80 -3.82 28.95
N SER A 4 26.67 -3.60 29.65
CA SER A 4 25.34 -3.63 29.02
C SER A 4 24.89 -2.28 28.46
N TRP A 5 25.41 -1.18 29.00
CA TRP A 5 25.01 0.17 28.61
C TRP A 5 25.68 0.58 27.28
N THR A 6 26.97 0.31 27.12
CA THR A 6 27.74 0.56 25.90
C THR A 6 27.24 -0.25 24.70
N ARG A 7 26.78 -1.50 24.89
CA ARG A 7 26.17 -2.30 23.81
C ARG A 7 24.83 -1.74 23.34
N LYS A 8 24.00 -1.22 24.26
CA LYS A 8 22.72 -0.59 23.91
C LYS A 8 22.92 0.73 23.17
N VAL A 9 23.88 1.55 23.59
CA VAL A 9 24.19 2.83 22.92
C VAL A 9 24.78 2.61 21.53
N VAL A 10 25.68 1.64 21.34
CA VAL A 10 26.22 1.32 20.00
C VAL A 10 25.15 0.73 19.08
N ALA A 11 24.22 -0.09 19.59
CA ALA A 11 23.12 -0.61 18.79
C ALA A 11 22.13 0.48 18.35
N VAL A 12 21.80 1.43 19.24
CA VAL A 12 20.92 2.56 18.92
C VAL A 12 21.57 3.52 17.91
N VAL A 13 22.87 3.77 18.03
CA VAL A 13 23.61 4.63 17.09
C VAL A 13 23.78 3.95 15.72
N ALA A 14 24.05 2.64 15.67
CA ALA A 14 24.12 1.89 14.41
C ALA A 14 22.75 1.82 13.70
N LEU A 15 21.66 1.68 14.46
CA LEU A 15 20.29 1.73 13.93
C LEU A 15 19.98 3.13 13.38
N ALA A 16 20.34 4.21 14.08
CA ALA A 16 20.12 5.58 13.63
C ALA A 16 20.92 5.94 12.35
N VAL A 17 22.15 5.43 12.20
CA VAL A 17 22.98 5.66 11.01
C VAL A 17 22.49 4.85 9.80
N ALA A 18 21.98 3.64 10.00
CA ALA A 18 21.33 2.86 8.94
C ALA A 18 20.01 3.50 8.48
N VAL A 19 19.21 4.02 9.42
CA VAL A 19 17.96 4.75 9.14
C VAL A 19 18.24 6.05 8.36
N ALA A 20 19.29 6.80 8.70
CA ALA A 20 19.63 8.04 7.99
C ALA A 20 20.11 7.82 6.54
N GLY A 21 20.74 6.68 6.24
CA GLY A 21 21.13 6.31 4.87
C GLY A 21 19.94 5.86 4.00
N LEU A 22 18.87 5.36 4.63
CA LEU A 22 17.66 4.88 3.95
C LEU A 22 16.60 5.99 3.78
N ALA A 23 16.54 6.96 4.71
CA ALA A 23 15.62 8.10 4.63
C ALA A 23 15.77 8.95 3.34
N GLY A 24 16.97 8.97 2.74
CA GLY A 24 17.23 9.65 1.47
C GLY A 24 16.73 8.88 0.24
N CYS A 25 16.48 7.57 0.36
CA CYS A 25 16.11 6.72 -0.77
C CYS A 25 14.63 6.86 -1.14
N LEU A 26 13.72 6.96 -0.15
CA LEU A 26 12.27 7.04 -0.41
C LEU A 26 11.91 8.18 -1.39
N PRO A 27 12.31 9.44 -1.15
CA PRO A 27 11.99 10.52 -2.08
C PRO A 27 12.71 10.38 -3.42
N ALA A 28 13.92 9.80 -3.45
CA ALA A 28 14.66 9.57 -4.68
C ALA A 28 14.00 8.51 -5.56
N ASP A 29 13.51 7.43 -4.96
CA ASP A 29 12.78 6.36 -5.64
C ASP A 29 11.49 6.90 -6.26
N VAL A 30 10.69 7.65 -5.48
CA VAL A 30 9.47 8.32 -5.98
C VAL A 30 9.81 9.23 -7.16
N ASN A 31 10.74 10.18 -6.99
CA ASN A 31 11.11 11.13 -8.04
C ASN A 31 11.60 10.42 -9.33
N ARG A 32 12.30 9.28 -9.18
CA ARG A 32 12.79 8.51 -10.33
C ARG A 32 11.65 7.81 -11.05
N LEU A 33 10.77 7.17 -10.28
CA LEU A 33 9.66 6.38 -10.80
C LEU A 33 8.57 7.29 -11.39
N SER A 34 8.35 8.48 -10.87
CA SER A 34 7.32 9.41 -11.34
C SER A 34 7.86 10.58 -12.17
N SER A 35 8.97 10.38 -12.86
CA SER A 35 9.53 11.39 -13.76
C SER A 35 8.95 11.26 -15.17
N ASP A 36 8.75 12.39 -15.86
CA ASP A 36 8.44 12.43 -17.30
C ASP A 36 9.35 11.55 -18.16
N GLN A 37 10.59 11.31 -17.71
CA GLN A 37 11.54 10.44 -18.40
C GLN A 37 11.07 8.99 -18.53
N VAL A 38 10.25 8.51 -17.59
CA VAL A 38 9.64 7.18 -17.65
C VAL A 38 8.21 7.18 -18.17
N ARG A 39 7.73 8.33 -18.68
CA ARG A 39 6.57 8.46 -19.58
C ARG A 39 5.32 7.71 -19.10
N GLY A 40 5.03 7.80 -17.81
CA GLY A 40 3.88 7.19 -17.18
C GLY A 40 3.81 5.67 -17.18
N ARG A 41 4.93 4.97 -17.46
CA ARG A 41 5.13 3.55 -17.16
C ARG A 41 4.05 2.57 -17.67
N ASP A 42 3.41 2.88 -18.79
CA ASP A 42 2.48 1.95 -19.44
C ASP A 42 3.18 0.64 -19.83
N ASN A 43 2.43 -0.46 -19.77
CA ASN A 43 2.97 -1.81 -19.87
C ASN A 43 3.69 -2.02 -21.21
N LEU A 44 4.89 -2.62 -21.16
CA LEU A 44 5.79 -2.81 -22.31
C LEU A 44 6.25 -1.53 -23.04
N SER A 45 5.88 -0.33 -22.57
CA SER A 45 6.40 0.94 -23.08
C SER A 45 7.91 1.10 -22.81
N PRO A 46 8.61 2.00 -23.53
CA PRO A 46 9.99 2.34 -23.17
C PRO A 46 10.13 2.82 -21.72
N GLY A 47 9.10 3.47 -21.19
CA GLY A 47 9.03 3.94 -19.81
C GLY A 47 9.04 2.81 -18.79
N SER A 48 8.14 1.83 -18.94
CA SER A 48 8.10 0.66 -18.05
C SER A 48 9.36 -0.19 -18.14
N LEU A 49 9.99 -0.31 -19.32
CA LEU A 49 11.27 -1.02 -19.47
C LEU A 49 12.43 -0.32 -18.72
N VAL A 50 12.48 1.02 -18.76
CA VAL A 50 13.46 1.80 -17.98
C VAL A 50 13.19 1.65 -16.48
N THR A 51 11.91 1.67 -16.07
CA THR A 51 11.51 1.41 -14.69
C THR A 51 11.92 0.02 -14.24
N ALA A 52 11.59 -1.03 -14.99
CA ALA A 52 11.97 -2.40 -14.65
C ALA A 52 13.49 -2.54 -14.48
N ARG A 53 14.31 -1.93 -15.35
CA ARG A 53 15.77 -1.90 -15.17
C ARG A 53 16.17 -1.21 -13.86
N PHE A 54 15.59 -0.07 -13.53
CA PHE A 54 15.86 0.62 -12.25
C PHE A 54 15.51 -0.25 -11.03
N LEU A 55 14.39 -0.98 -11.08
CA LEU A 55 13.99 -1.90 -10.02
C LEU A 55 14.96 -3.07 -9.88
N LEU A 56 15.42 -3.64 -10.99
CA LEU A 56 16.46 -4.67 -11.00
C LEU A 56 17.77 -4.16 -10.38
N ASP A 57 18.26 -2.99 -10.83
CA ASP A 57 19.49 -2.37 -10.31
C ASP A 57 19.39 -2.07 -8.80
N SER A 58 18.18 -1.80 -8.30
CA SER A 58 17.91 -1.54 -6.89
C SER A 58 17.88 -2.83 -6.04
N LEU A 59 17.41 -3.95 -6.61
CA LEU A 59 17.18 -5.20 -5.89
C LEU A 59 18.36 -6.18 -5.99
N GLU A 60 19.03 -6.26 -7.14
CA GLU A 60 20.15 -7.19 -7.38
C GLU A 60 21.26 -7.14 -6.32
N PRO A 61 21.66 -5.97 -5.78
CA PRO A 61 22.72 -5.91 -4.77
C PRO A 61 22.32 -6.44 -3.39
N ILE A 62 21.01 -6.51 -3.10
CA ILE A 62 20.48 -6.76 -1.75
C ILE A 62 19.58 -8.00 -1.65
N ALA A 63 19.25 -8.61 -2.78
CA ALA A 63 18.32 -9.73 -2.88
C ALA A 63 18.88 -10.85 -3.76
N THR A 64 18.11 -11.93 -3.85
CA THR A 64 18.36 -13.05 -4.74
C THR A 64 17.22 -13.21 -5.73
N GLY A 65 17.51 -13.71 -6.93
CA GLY A 65 16.48 -13.99 -7.94
C GLY A 65 15.52 -15.08 -7.48
N ILE A 66 14.24 -14.97 -7.89
CA ILE A 66 13.18 -15.90 -7.49
C ILE A 66 13.24 -17.25 -8.24
N ARG A 67 13.98 -17.33 -9.36
CA ARG A 67 14.10 -18.54 -10.18
C ARG A 67 15.44 -19.26 -9.98
N PRO A 68 15.44 -20.47 -9.39
CA PRO A 68 16.66 -21.27 -9.27
C PRO A 68 17.30 -21.55 -10.64
N GLY A 69 18.59 -21.26 -10.77
CA GLY A 69 19.37 -21.54 -11.98
C GLY A 69 19.24 -20.51 -13.11
N ALA A 70 18.37 -19.49 -12.96
CA ALA A 70 18.35 -18.35 -13.86
C ALA A 70 19.44 -17.33 -13.46
N SER A 71 19.88 -16.50 -14.42
CA SER A 71 20.89 -15.45 -14.23
C SER A 71 20.46 -14.14 -14.88
N GLY A 72 21.07 -13.03 -14.43
CA GLY A 72 20.72 -11.67 -14.84
C GLY A 72 19.23 -11.36 -14.62
N ASP A 73 18.68 -10.50 -15.47
CA ASP A 73 17.27 -10.07 -15.42
C ASP A 73 16.27 -11.24 -15.37
N ALA A 74 16.59 -12.38 -16.01
CA ALA A 74 15.71 -13.55 -16.04
C ALA A 74 15.53 -14.22 -14.67
N ALA A 75 16.46 -13.98 -13.73
CA ALA A 75 16.36 -14.46 -12.36
C ALA A 75 15.32 -13.69 -11.53
N TYR A 76 15.02 -12.45 -11.94
CA TYR A 76 14.14 -11.54 -11.23
C TYR A 76 12.84 -11.23 -11.97
N THR A 77 12.72 -11.56 -13.26
CA THR A 77 11.54 -11.19 -14.05
C THR A 77 10.61 -12.37 -14.33
N GLN A 78 9.30 -12.15 -14.18
CA GLN A 78 8.27 -13.05 -14.69
C GLN A 78 7.55 -12.41 -15.87
N LYS A 79 7.98 -12.75 -17.08
CA LYS A 79 7.32 -12.33 -18.32
C LYS A 79 6.00 -13.08 -18.54
N TYR A 80 5.02 -12.37 -19.09
CA TYR A 80 3.73 -12.88 -19.53
C TYR A 80 3.23 -12.07 -20.74
N PRO A 81 2.15 -12.51 -21.43
CA PRO A 81 1.57 -11.71 -22.51
C PRO A 81 1.10 -10.35 -21.99
N GLY A 82 1.75 -9.27 -22.42
CA GLY A 82 1.38 -7.90 -22.06
C GLY A 82 2.22 -7.27 -20.94
N GLY A 83 3.19 -7.96 -20.32
CA GLY A 83 3.99 -7.34 -19.27
C GLY A 83 5.06 -8.25 -18.64
N ALA A 84 5.73 -7.75 -17.60
CA ALA A 84 6.72 -8.50 -16.84
C ALA A 84 6.82 -8.08 -15.37
N ASN A 85 6.41 -8.95 -14.44
CA ASN A 85 6.61 -8.68 -13.01
C ASN A 85 8.10 -8.68 -12.64
N VAL A 86 8.51 -7.84 -11.69
CA VAL A 86 9.83 -7.87 -11.05
C VAL A 86 9.71 -8.47 -9.65
N LEU A 87 10.46 -9.53 -9.39
CA LEU A 87 10.32 -10.41 -8.23
C LEU A 87 11.71 -10.71 -7.65
N ALA A 88 11.92 -10.32 -6.39
CA ALA A 88 13.17 -10.57 -5.69
C ALA A 88 12.92 -11.23 -4.33
N VAL A 89 13.88 -12.02 -3.85
CA VAL A 89 13.80 -12.71 -2.56
C VAL A 89 14.89 -12.18 -1.63
N ILE A 90 14.48 -11.60 -0.51
CA ILE A 90 15.34 -11.35 0.64
C ILE A 90 15.39 -12.63 1.48
N PRO A 91 16.54 -13.34 1.56
CA PRO A 91 16.61 -14.62 2.25
C PRO A 91 16.36 -14.48 3.76
N GLY A 92 15.48 -15.35 4.29
CA GLY A 92 15.29 -15.49 5.72
C GLY A 92 16.39 -16.30 6.40
N THR A 93 16.33 -16.42 7.72
CA THR A 93 17.28 -17.19 8.51
C THR A 93 16.83 -18.65 8.71
N ASP A 94 16.10 -18.95 9.79
CA ASP A 94 15.76 -20.31 10.19
C ASP A 94 14.44 -20.84 9.61
N LYS A 95 13.67 -20.00 8.91
CA LYS A 95 12.44 -20.35 8.18
C LYS A 95 12.47 -19.90 6.72
N ALA A 96 13.64 -19.87 6.09
CA ALA A 96 13.83 -19.33 4.74
C ALA A 96 12.96 -19.96 3.64
N GLY A 97 12.38 -21.15 3.87
CA GLY A 97 11.45 -21.82 2.94
C GLY A 97 9.98 -21.39 3.06
N GLU A 98 9.64 -20.54 4.03
CA GLU A 98 8.37 -19.85 4.16
C GLU A 98 8.54 -18.37 3.79
N TYR A 99 7.50 -17.76 3.20
CA TYR A 99 7.59 -16.41 2.66
C TYR A 99 6.53 -15.48 3.22
N VAL A 100 6.92 -14.24 3.52
CA VAL A 100 5.99 -13.10 3.49
C VAL A 100 6.18 -12.44 2.15
N MET A 101 5.10 -12.06 1.48
CA MET A 101 5.19 -11.34 0.20
C MET A 101 4.74 -9.90 0.39
N VAL A 102 5.57 -8.98 -0.07
CA VAL A 102 5.31 -7.54 -0.13
C VAL A 102 5.05 -7.19 -1.59
N GLY A 103 3.96 -6.48 -1.86
CA GLY A 103 3.60 -6.11 -3.23
C GLY A 103 3.20 -4.66 -3.40
N ALA A 104 3.53 -4.14 -4.58
CA ALA A 104 3.13 -2.84 -5.11
C ALA A 104 3.24 -2.93 -6.64
N HIS A 105 2.37 -2.27 -7.39
CA HIS A 105 2.50 -2.23 -8.85
C HIS A 105 3.39 -1.06 -9.28
N TYR A 106 4.16 -1.27 -10.34
CA TYR A 106 5.08 -0.26 -10.88
C TYR A 106 4.63 0.31 -12.22
N ASP A 107 3.65 -0.30 -12.89
CA ASP A 107 3.02 0.25 -14.08
C ASP A 107 2.17 1.48 -13.74
N HIS A 108 1.85 2.27 -14.75
CA HIS A 108 0.81 3.29 -14.68
C HIS A 108 0.26 3.58 -16.09
N LEU A 109 -0.60 4.59 -16.23
CA LEU A 109 -1.47 4.80 -17.39
C LEU A 109 -0.81 5.39 -18.65
N GLY A 110 0.51 5.63 -18.66
CA GLY A 110 1.21 6.25 -19.79
C GLY A 110 0.73 7.67 -20.07
N THR A 111 -0.24 7.81 -20.99
CA THR A 111 -0.90 9.08 -21.31
C THR A 111 -2.43 9.03 -21.25
N ASP A 112 -3.01 7.92 -20.76
CA ASP A 112 -4.46 7.70 -20.69
C ASP A 112 -5.04 8.05 -19.31
N CYS A 113 -4.82 9.28 -18.87
CA CYS A 113 -5.34 9.82 -17.62
C CYS A 113 -6.08 11.14 -17.84
N ARG A 114 -6.82 11.59 -16.82
CA ARG A 114 -7.43 12.91 -16.85
C ARG A 114 -6.35 13.99 -16.74
N THR A 115 -6.53 15.13 -17.39
CA THR A 115 -5.61 16.26 -17.19
C THR A 115 -6.36 17.57 -17.08
N SER A 116 -5.94 18.41 -16.12
CA SER A 116 -6.34 19.82 -16.06
C SER A 116 -5.41 20.74 -16.86
N ASP A 117 -4.20 20.30 -17.22
CA ASP A 117 -3.28 21.04 -18.08
C ASP A 117 -3.27 20.41 -19.48
N PRO A 118 -3.82 21.08 -20.52
CA PRO A 118 -3.85 20.55 -21.87
C PRO A 118 -2.47 20.42 -22.53
N LYS A 119 -1.38 20.84 -21.86
CA LYS A 119 -0.01 20.66 -22.34
C LYS A 119 0.69 19.46 -21.70
N ASP A 120 0.15 18.96 -20.60
CA ASP A 120 0.68 17.80 -19.91
C ASP A 120 -0.31 16.65 -19.95
N HIS A 121 0.15 15.55 -20.54
CA HIS A 121 -0.61 14.33 -20.70
C HIS A 121 0.14 13.13 -20.13
N ILE A 122 1.26 13.33 -19.44
CA ILE A 122 2.02 12.21 -18.88
C ILE A 122 1.38 11.85 -17.54
N CYS A 123 0.94 10.61 -17.41
CA CYS A 123 0.39 10.08 -16.18
C CYS A 123 1.57 9.64 -15.32
N ASN A 124 2.17 10.54 -14.55
CA ASN A 124 3.40 10.23 -13.82
C ASN A 124 3.20 9.33 -12.59
N GLY A 125 1.99 9.24 -12.02
CA GLY A 125 1.67 8.21 -11.03
C GLY A 125 2.58 8.22 -9.81
N ALA A 126 2.78 9.39 -9.20
CA ALA A 126 3.69 9.57 -8.08
C ALA A 126 3.19 8.94 -6.79
N THR A 127 1.92 9.12 -6.48
CA THR A 127 1.27 8.40 -5.37
C THR A 127 0.78 7.03 -5.83
N ASP A 128 0.34 6.93 -7.08
CA ASP A 128 -0.22 5.75 -7.74
C ASP A 128 0.68 5.24 -8.89
N ASN A 129 1.63 4.34 -8.66
CA ASN A 129 2.00 3.78 -7.37
C ASN A 129 3.52 3.78 -7.14
N ALA A 130 4.20 4.83 -7.61
CA ALA A 130 5.60 5.05 -7.28
C ALA A 130 5.84 5.11 -5.76
N GLY A 131 4.88 5.67 -4.99
CA GLY A 131 4.89 5.67 -3.53
C GLY A 131 4.92 4.26 -2.92
N GLY A 132 4.02 3.36 -3.34
CA GLY A 132 3.99 1.98 -2.85
C GLY A 132 5.23 1.18 -3.24
N VAL A 133 5.74 1.39 -4.46
CA VAL A 133 7.02 0.79 -4.90
C VAL A 133 8.18 1.29 -4.04
N ALA A 134 8.26 2.59 -3.74
CA ALA A 134 9.29 3.15 -2.87
C ALA A 134 9.22 2.55 -1.46
N VAL A 135 8.02 2.37 -0.90
CA VAL A 135 7.81 1.66 0.39
C VAL A 135 8.33 0.22 0.30
N ALA A 136 8.00 -0.52 -0.76
CA ALA A 136 8.45 -1.90 -0.94
C ALA A 136 9.99 -2.00 -1.05
N LEU A 137 10.64 -1.08 -1.77
CA LEU A 137 12.10 -1.00 -1.88
C LEU A 137 12.77 -0.65 -0.53
N ASP A 138 12.19 0.25 0.26
CA ASP A 138 12.70 0.57 1.59
C ASP A 138 12.62 -0.64 2.55
N ILE A 139 11.49 -1.35 2.54
CA ILE A 139 11.33 -2.60 3.29
C ILE A 139 12.39 -3.62 2.86
N ALA A 140 12.64 -3.76 1.56
CA ALA A 140 13.66 -4.66 1.02
C ALA A 140 15.06 -4.32 1.56
N ARG A 141 15.45 -3.04 1.52
CA ARG A 141 16.76 -2.58 2.02
C ARG A 141 16.91 -2.82 3.53
N ASN A 142 15.88 -2.51 4.31
CA ASN A 142 15.89 -2.74 5.76
C ASN A 142 16.02 -4.23 6.12
N LEU A 143 15.28 -5.10 5.43
CA LEU A 143 15.33 -6.54 5.68
C LEU A 143 16.60 -7.21 5.14
N ALA A 144 17.20 -6.69 4.06
CA ALA A 144 18.50 -7.17 3.60
C ALA A 144 19.60 -6.89 4.64
N ALA A 145 19.56 -5.72 5.29
CA ALA A 145 20.48 -5.37 6.36
C ALA A 145 20.23 -6.14 7.67
N ASN A 146 18.97 -6.49 7.95
CA ASN A 146 18.57 -7.27 9.12
C ASN A 146 17.49 -8.31 8.75
N PRO A 147 17.89 -9.51 8.28
CA PRO A 147 16.95 -10.53 7.81
C PRO A 147 16.00 -11.05 8.89
N GLY A 148 14.76 -11.33 8.46
CA GLY A 148 13.75 -12.01 9.28
C GLY A 148 13.99 -13.52 9.39
N ARG A 149 13.10 -14.22 10.09
CA ARG A 149 13.09 -15.69 10.10
C ARG A 149 12.66 -16.29 8.78
N ARG A 150 11.53 -15.81 8.25
CA ARG A 150 11.02 -16.13 6.92
C ARG A 150 11.73 -15.30 5.86
N SER A 151 11.80 -15.85 4.65
CA SER A 151 12.20 -15.05 3.48
C SER A 151 11.11 -14.04 3.15
N VAL A 152 11.48 -12.93 2.52
CA VAL A 152 10.51 -11.94 2.03
C VAL A 152 10.61 -11.85 0.52
N ILE A 153 9.48 -12.01 -0.16
CA ILE A 153 9.38 -11.77 -1.61
C ILE A 153 8.98 -10.31 -1.79
N ILE A 154 9.79 -9.54 -2.51
CA ILE A 154 9.42 -8.23 -3.02
C ILE A 154 8.85 -8.47 -4.42
N ALA A 155 7.56 -8.18 -4.58
CA ALA A 155 6.83 -8.44 -5.80
C ALA A 155 6.29 -7.14 -6.39
N LEU A 156 6.96 -6.64 -7.41
CA LEU A 156 6.61 -5.42 -8.11
C LEU A 156 5.82 -5.81 -9.36
N TRP A 157 4.53 -5.52 -9.34
CA TRP A 157 3.56 -5.96 -10.35
C TRP A 157 3.54 -5.01 -11.55
N ASP A 158 3.27 -5.56 -12.72
CA ASP A 158 3.04 -4.84 -13.97
C ASP A 158 1.59 -5.12 -14.41
N GLY A 159 0.98 -4.23 -15.18
CA GLY A 159 -0.42 -4.35 -15.59
C GLY A 159 -1.47 -4.40 -14.47
N GLU A 160 -1.26 -3.73 -13.35
CA GLU A 160 -2.31 -3.52 -12.36
C GLU A 160 -3.46 -2.70 -12.96
N GLU A 161 -3.12 -1.60 -13.63
CA GLU A 161 -4.08 -0.63 -14.16
C GLU A 161 -4.94 -1.22 -15.29
N ASP A 162 -4.43 -2.26 -15.95
CA ASP A 162 -5.11 -3.06 -16.96
C ASP A 162 -6.00 -4.17 -16.37
N GLY A 163 -6.22 -4.17 -15.05
CA GLY A 163 -7.08 -5.12 -14.35
C GLY A 163 -6.32 -6.25 -13.66
N LEU A 164 -5.26 -5.91 -12.93
CA LEU A 164 -4.46 -6.79 -12.06
C LEU A 164 -3.74 -7.90 -12.83
N VAL A 165 -3.36 -7.66 -14.08
CA VAL A 165 -2.88 -8.67 -15.02
C VAL A 165 -1.63 -9.37 -14.48
N GLY A 166 -0.65 -8.63 -13.96
CA GLY A 166 0.60 -9.19 -13.44
C GLY A 166 0.41 -10.05 -12.20
N SER A 167 -0.30 -9.56 -11.17
CA SER A 167 -0.53 -10.32 -9.94
C SER A 167 -1.45 -11.53 -10.16
N ARG A 168 -2.47 -11.41 -11.03
CA ARG A 168 -3.32 -12.54 -11.44
C ARG A 168 -2.52 -13.59 -12.19
N TYR A 169 -1.63 -13.16 -13.09
CA TYR A 169 -0.74 -14.10 -13.79
C TYR A 169 0.18 -14.84 -12.81
N TYR A 170 0.76 -14.15 -11.83
CA TYR A 170 1.56 -14.79 -10.79
C TYR A 170 0.73 -15.80 -9.98
N ALA A 171 -0.47 -15.43 -9.54
CA ALA A 171 -1.35 -16.32 -8.77
C ALA A 171 -1.72 -17.58 -9.56
N ALA A 172 -1.91 -17.47 -10.88
CA ALA A 172 -2.18 -18.62 -11.76
C ALA A 172 -0.92 -19.44 -12.09
N HIS A 173 0.26 -18.81 -12.14
CA HIS A 173 1.54 -19.42 -12.53
C HIS A 173 2.65 -19.11 -11.51
N PRO A 174 2.50 -19.54 -10.24
CA PRO A 174 3.38 -19.11 -9.17
C PRO A 174 4.80 -19.68 -9.34
N ILE A 175 5.81 -18.82 -9.33
CA ILE A 175 7.22 -19.27 -9.28
C ILE A 175 7.54 -19.86 -7.91
N VAL A 176 7.12 -19.16 -6.84
CA VAL A 176 7.09 -19.73 -5.48
C VAL A 176 5.66 -20.21 -5.23
N PRO A 177 5.43 -21.50 -4.95
CA PRO A 177 4.09 -22.02 -4.72
C PRO A 177 3.33 -21.21 -3.66
N LEU A 178 2.07 -20.86 -3.94
CA LEU A 178 1.24 -20.02 -3.06
C LEU A 178 1.13 -20.58 -1.64
N SER A 179 1.18 -21.90 -1.46
CA SER A 179 1.17 -22.55 -0.14
C SER A 179 2.40 -22.23 0.74
N LYS A 180 3.49 -21.72 0.15
CA LYS A 180 4.66 -21.24 0.88
C LYS A 180 4.55 -19.77 1.30
N ILE A 181 3.63 -19.02 0.71
CA ILE A 181 3.35 -17.62 1.08
C ILE A 181 2.42 -17.63 2.30
N LYS A 182 2.89 -17.05 3.41
CA LYS A 182 2.22 -17.07 4.72
C LYS A 182 1.42 -15.82 5.02
N ALA A 183 1.75 -14.73 4.33
CA ALA A 183 1.00 -13.48 4.33
C ALA A 183 1.36 -12.69 3.07
N TYR A 184 0.42 -11.85 2.63
CA TYR A 184 0.62 -10.86 1.57
C TYR A 184 0.37 -9.45 2.13
N VAL A 185 1.28 -8.52 1.89
CA VAL A 185 1.18 -7.13 2.31
C VAL A 185 1.23 -6.26 1.07
N ASN A 186 0.14 -5.57 0.76
CA ASN A 186 -0.01 -4.75 -0.44
C ASN A 186 0.12 -3.26 -0.10
N TYR A 187 0.82 -2.48 -0.91
CA TYR A 187 0.96 -1.02 -0.77
C TYR A 187 0.49 -0.32 -2.04
N ASP A 188 -0.65 0.37 -1.95
CA ASP A 188 -1.27 1.11 -3.06
C ASP A 188 -2.52 1.85 -2.53
N ILE A 189 -2.67 3.15 -2.54
CA ILE A 189 -1.80 4.26 -2.91
C ILE A 189 -1.05 4.69 -1.65
N GLN A 190 0.16 5.25 -1.77
CA GLN A 190 0.92 5.74 -0.60
C GLN A 190 1.39 7.18 -0.81
N GLY A 191 1.51 7.94 0.29
CA GLY A 191 1.93 9.34 0.28
C GLY A 191 0.89 10.32 -0.29
N ALA A 192 -0.36 9.88 -0.49
CA ALA A 192 -1.44 10.73 -0.98
C ALA A 192 -2.23 11.36 0.16
N ASN A 193 -2.74 12.55 -0.06
CA ASN A 193 -3.65 13.22 0.88
C ASN A 193 -5.06 13.29 0.26
N LEU A 194 -6.07 12.92 1.05
CA LEU A 194 -7.46 12.98 0.61
C LEU A 194 -8.04 14.38 0.76
N LEU A 195 -7.70 15.04 1.87
CA LEU A 195 -8.13 16.38 2.27
C LEU A 195 -7.10 16.95 3.27
N PRO A 196 -7.06 18.29 3.50
CA PRO A 196 -6.22 18.88 4.54
C PRO A 196 -6.44 18.28 5.93
N SER A 197 -7.70 18.08 6.34
CA SER A 197 -8.07 17.48 7.65
C SER A 197 -7.75 15.98 7.75
N LEU A 198 -7.50 15.31 6.61
CA LEU A 198 -7.19 13.89 6.54
C LEU A 198 -5.72 13.62 6.24
N ARG A 199 -4.86 14.62 6.25
CA ARG A 199 -3.42 14.51 5.93
C ARG A 199 -2.70 13.40 6.73
N THR A 200 -3.08 13.19 7.98
CA THR A 200 -2.51 12.13 8.85
C THR A 200 -3.28 10.80 8.80
N SER A 201 -4.28 10.67 7.92
CA SER A 201 -5.09 9.45 7.80
C SER A 201 -4.49 8.49 6.79
N THR A 202 -4.50 7.20 7.11
CA THR A 202 -4.20 6.12 6.18
C THR A 202 -5.05 4.90 6.55
N PHE A 203 -5.10 3.89 5.71
CA PHE A 203 -6.00 2.75 5.88
C PHE A 203 -5.24 1.42 5.82
N ALA A 204 -5.64 0.48 6.68
CA ALA A 204 -5.17 -0.90 6.66
C ALA A 204 -6.37 -1.83 6.47
N LEU A 205 -6.49 -2.42 5.28
CA LEU A 205 -7.65 -3.19 4.88
C LEU A 205 -7.36 -4.69 4.96
N GLY A 206 -8.37 -5.46 5.37
CA GLY A 206 -8.33 -6.91 5.24
C GLY A 206 -7.63 -7.66 6.35
N THR A 207 -7.27 -7.02 7.47
CA THR A 207 -6.63 -7.72 8.59
C THR A 207 -7.48 -8.88 9.12
N GLU A 208 -8.80 -8.81 8.96
CA GLU A 208 -9.75 -9.87 9.31
C GLU A 208 -9.56 -11.15 8.47
N THR A 209 -8.90 -11.08 7.31
CA THR A 209 -8.52 -12.25 6.50
C THR A 209 -7.59 -13.21 7.24
N GLY A 210 -6.84 -12.74 8.23
CA GLY A 210 -6.03 -13.58 9.13
C GLY A 210 -6.63 -13.74 10.53
N GLY A 211 -7.89 -13.32 10.71
CA GLY A 211 -8.59 -13.29 11.99
C GLY A 211 -7.87 -12.43 13.04
N SER A 212 -8.17 -12.71 14.31
CA SER A 212 -7.59 -11.95 15.43
C SER A 212 -6.06 -11.95 15.45
N ALA A 213 -5.42 -12.99 14.89
CA ALA A 213 -3.96 -13.09 14.86
C ALA A 213 -3.31 -12.04 13.95
N LEU A 214 -3.91 -11.76 12.79
CA LEU A 214 -3.41 -10.71 11.89
C LEU A 214 -3.85 -9.32 12.37
N THR A 215 -5.10 -9.17 12.81
CA THR A 215 -5.58 -7.90 13.37
C THR A 215 -4.72 -7.44 14.56
N GLN A 216 -4.45 -8.32 15.54
CA GLN A 216 -3.61 -7.97 16.70
C GLN A 216 -2.17 -7.66 16.31
N LEU A 217 -1.61 -8.38 15.33
CA LEU A 217 -0.25 -8.12 14.85
C LEU A 217 -0.17 -6.73 14.21
N VAL A 218 -1.07 -6.44 13.26
CA VAL A 218 -1.09 -5.14 12.57
C VAL A 218 -1.32 -4.02 13.57
N THR A 219 -2.36 -4.11 14.42
CA THR A 219 -2.65 -3.08 15.43
C THR A 219 -1.49 -2.87 16.41
N GLY A 220 -0.74 -3.92 16.76
CA GLY A 220 0.42 -3.82 17.66
C GLY A 220 1.62 -3.08 17.06
N ASP A 221 1.69 -2.96 15.73
CA ASP A 221 2.78 -2.28 15.01
C ASP A 221 2.38 -0.85 14.54
N LEU A 222 1.12 -0.45 14.76
CA LEU A 222 0.64 0.91 14.49
C LEU A 222 1.10 1.89 15.57
N GLU A 223 1.39 3.12 15.16
CA GLU A 223 1.74 4.24 16.04
C GLU A 223 0.69 5.35 15.85
N PRO A 224 -0.44 5.31 16.58
CA PRO A 224 -1.58 6.20 16.32
C PRO A 224 -1.30 7.67 16.64
N GLU A 225 -0.25 7.95 17.41
CA GLU A 225 0.24 9.31 17.67
C GLU A 225 0.95 9.92 16.44
N VAL A 226 1.33 9.08 15.47
CA VAL A 226 2.05 9.46 14.24
C VAL A 226 1.10 9.47 13.04
N LEU A 227 0.46 8.33 12.75
CA LEU A 227 -0.52 8.18 11.67
C LEU A 227 -1.84 7.60 12.20
N GLN A 228 -2.94 8.27 11.86
CA GLN A 228 -4.30 7.83 12.18
C GLN A 228 -4.72 6.74 11.19
N THR A 229 -4.24 5.53 11.46
CA THR A 229 -4.52 4.34 10.62
C THR A 229 -5.87 3.75 10.96
N SER A 230 -6.79 3.76 10.01
CA SER A 230 -8.12 3.14 10.16
C SER A 230 -8.10 1.71 9.64
N LEU A 231 -8.48 0.75 10.48
CA LEU A 231 -8.68 -0.63 10.04
C LEU A 231 -10.06 -0.75 9.41
N LEU A 232 -10.11 -1.29 8.19
CA LEU A 232 -11.36 -1.52 7.48
C LEU A 232 -11.40 -2.94 6.90
N SER A 233 -12.59 -3.49 6.72
CA SER A 233 -12.79 -4.77 6.05
C SER A 233 -12.30 -4.71 4.60
N ILE A 234 -11.85 -5.85 4.05
CA ILE A 234 -11.25 -5.94 2.72
C ILE A 234 -12.19 -5.44 1.60
N ILE A 235 -13.52 -5.50 1.81
CA ILE A 235 -14.50 -5.03 0.83
C ILE A 235 -14.29 -3.56 0.46
N PHE A 236 -13.77 -2.74 1.39
CA PHE A 236 -13.55 -1.31 1.17
C PHE A 236 -12.37 -1.04 0.26
N GLY A 237 -11.54 -2.05 -0.04
CA GLY A 237 -10.54 -2.01 -1.11
C GLY A 237 -11.16 -2.16 -2.49
N GLN A 238 -12.48 -2.44 -2.57
CA GLN A 238 -13.31 -2.51 -3.77
C GLN A 238 -12.82 -3.50 -4.84
N GLY A 239 -11.87 -4.36 -4.49
CA GLY A 239 -11.23 -5.27 -5.43
C GLY A 239 -10.38 -4.57 -6.50
N ARG A 240 -9.83 -3.39 -6.19
CA ARG A 240 -9.15 -2.48 -7.13
C ARG A 240 -7.62 -2.43 -6.97
N SER A 241 -7.01 -3.50 -6.44
CA SER A 241 -5.55 -3.59 -6.32
C SER A 241 -5.12 -5.05 -6.17
N ASP A 242 -3.81 -5.32 -6.26
CA ASP A 242 -3.24 -6.68 -6.37
C ASP A 242 -3.53 -7.60 -5.18
N HIS A 243 -3.94 -7.06 -4.03
CA HIS A 243 -4.42 -7.82 -2.87
C HIS A 243 -5.54 -8.82 -3.23
N VAL A 244 -6.33 -8.53 -4.27
CA VAL A 244 -7.39 -9.42 -4.75
C VAL A 244 -6.84 -10.78 -5.19
N SER A 245 -5.70 -10.79 -5.88
CA SER A 245 -5.09 -12.02 -6.40
C SER A 245 -4.73 -12.99 -5.27
N PHE A 246 -4.31 -12.46 -4.12
CA PHE A 246 -3.84 -13.25 -2.98
C PHE A 246 -4.95 -13.58 -1.98
N THR A 247 -5.93 -12.68 -1.79
CA THR A 247 -7.14 -12.98 -1.01
C THR A 247 -7.98 -14.06 -1.69
N ALA A 248 -8.11 -14.04 -3.02
CA ALA A 248 -8.76 -15.11 -3.80
C ALA A 248 -8.03 -16.46 -3.65
N ALA A 249 -6.70 -16.43 -3.49
CA ALA A 249 -5.88 -17.59 -3.18
C ALA A 249 -5.89 -18.02 -1.69
N LYS A 250 -6.70 -17.36 -0.85
CA LYS A 250 -6.82 -17.62 0.60
C LYS A 250 -5.50 -17.46 1.34
N ILE A 251 -4.71 -16.44 0.96
CA ILE A 251 -3.53 -16.01 1.71
C ILE A 251 -3.98 -14.88 2.66
N PRO A 252 -3.60 -14.90 3.96
CA PRO A 252 -3.86 -13.77 4.86
C PRO A 252 -3.24 -12.51 4.29
N THR A 253 -4.02 -11.43 4.19
CA THR A 253 -3.63 -10.23 3.48
C THR A 253 -3.91 -8.99 4.31
N VAL A 254 -2.99 -8.02 4.26
CA VAL A 254 -3.28 -6.65 4.67
C VAL A 254 -2.93 -5.73 3.50
N PHE A 255 -3.83 -4.80 3.22
CA PHE A 255 -3.71 -3.82 2.15
C PHE A 255 -3.62 -2.42 2.73
N PHE A 256 -2.46 -1.78 2.59
CA PHE A 256 -2.24 -0.40 3.00
C PHE A 256 -2.51 0.55 1.84
N THR A 257 -3.33 1.56 2.10
CA THR A 257 -3.77 2.55 1.10
C THR A 257 -4.08 3.89 1.73
N ASP A 258 -3.92 4.96 0.96
CA ASP A 258 -4.48 6.28 1.25
C ASP A 258 -5.82 6.54 0.56
N SER A 259 -6.38 5.54 -0.13
CA SER A 259 -7.56 5.65 -0.98
C SER A 259 -7.33 6.62 -2.17
N THR A 260 -8.35 6.83 -2.98
CA THR A 260 -8.28 7.68 -4.18
C THR A 260 -8.68 9.11 -3.86
N GLY A 261 -7.75 10.06 -4.05
CA GLY A 261 -8.01 11.50 -3.93
C GLY A 261 -8.16 12.21 -5.28
N PRO A 262 -8.18 13.55 -5.32
CA PRO A 262 -8.37 14.32 -6.55
C PRO A 262 -7.26 14.14 -7.58
N CYS A 263 -6.06 13.73 -7.14
CA CYS A 263 -4.91 13.47 -8.02
C CYS A 263 -4.97 12.11 -8.71
N TYR A 264 -5.75 11.15 -8.19
CA TYR A 264 -5.81 9.78 -8.69
C TYR A 264 -6.16 9.72 -10.18
N HIS A 265 -5.34 9.01 -10.97
CA HIS A 265 -5.51 8.88 -12.43
C HIS A 265 -5.58 10.24 -13.14
N THR A 266 -4.70 11.16 -12.74
CA THR A 266 -4.52 12.43 -13.44
C THR A 266 -3.05 12.70 -13.76
N ALA A 267 -2.80 13.52 -14.79
CA ALA A 267 -1.45 14.04 -15.09
C ALA A 267 -0.94 15.01 -14.01
N GLN A 268 -1.68 15.23 -12.93
CA GLN A 268 -1.26 16.02 -11.78
C GLN A 268 -0.80 15.14 -10.60
N ASP A 269 -0.86 13.80 -10.71
CA ASP A 269 -0.22 12.88 -9.75
C ASP A 269 1.31 12.90 -9.90
N GLU A 270 1.88 14.05 -9.51
CA GLU A 270 3.28 14.41 -9.63
C GLU A 270 4.03 14.23 -8.32
N ALA A 271 5.36 14.11 -8.40
CA ALA A 271 6.21 13.97 -7.21
C ALA A 271 6.05 15.13 -6.19
N SER A 272 5.54 16.28 -6.65
CA SER A 272 5.26 17.46 -5.83
C SER A 272 4.02 17.31 -4.94
N VAL A 273 3.09 16.39 -5.26
CA VAL A 273 1.88 16.15 -4.46
C VAL A 273 2.08 15.07 -3.39
N VAL A 274 3.20 14.35 -3.44
CA VAL A 274 3.54 13.29 -2.50
C VAL A 274 3.92 13.90 -1.14
N ASP A 275 3.17 13.52 -0.10
CA ASP A 275 3.49 13.86 1.27
C ASP A 275 4.63 13.00 1.80
N ARG A 276 5.85 13.53 1.69
CA ARG A 276 7.08 12.78 2.01
C ARG A 276 7.17 12.38 3.48
N ASP A 277 6.68 13.22 4.39
CA ASP A 277 6.69 12.91 5.83
C ASP A 277 5.72 11.77 6.11
N LYS A 278 4.50 11.85 5.55
CA LYS A 278 3.52 10.77 5.65
C LYS A 278 4.04 9.46 5.05
N LEU A 279 4.66 9.52 3.86
CA LEU A 279 5.20 8.36 3.16
C LEU A 279 6.33 7.69 3.97
N ALA A 280 7.18 8.47 4.62
CA ALA A 280 8.23 7.94 5.50
C ALA A 280 7.63 7.18 6.70
N GLU A 281 6.57 7.71 7.31
CA GLU A 281 5.89 7.05 8.41
C GLU A 281 5.12 5.80 7.96
N GLN A 282 4.56 5.81 6.75
CA GLN A 282 3.96 4.64 6.11
C GLN A 282 4.98 3.54 5.84
N ALA A 283 6.17 3.90 5.31
CA ALA A 283 7.26 2.95 5.11
C ALA A 283 7.74 2.34 6.44
N ALA A 284 7.92 3.16 7.47
CA ALA A 284 8.32 2.70 8.79
C ALA A 284 7.28 1.75 9.42
N MET A 285 5.99 2.12 9.35
CA MET A 285 4.88 1.29 9.84
C MET A 285 4.76 -0.02 9.06
N GLY A 286 4.80 0.04 7.72
CA GLY A 286 4.78 -1.13 6.86
C GLY A 286 5.96 -2.07 7.12
N GLY A 287 7.16 -1.53 7.28
CA GLY A 287 8.36 -2.28 7.62
C GLY A 287 8.26 -3.03 8.95
N ARG A 288 7.66 -2.41 9.98
CA ARG A 288 7.37 -3.10 11.26
C ARG A 288 6.42 -4.28 11.07
N VAL A 289 5.30 -4.07 10.36
CA VAL A 289 4.32 -5.13 10.08
C VAL A 289 4.94 -6.30 9.33
N VAL A 290 5.70 -6.01 8.25
CA VAL A 290 6.38 -7.05 7.47
C VAL A 290 7.42 -7.78 8.31
N ARG A 291 8.18 -7.06 9.16
CA ARG A 291 9.14 -7.66 10.08
C ARG A 291 8.46 -8.59 11.09
N SER A 292 7.38 -8.15 11.70
CA SER A 292 6.58 -8.95 12.65
C SER A 292 6.03 -10.22 11.98
N LEU A 293 5.54 -10.13 10.75
CA LEU A 293 5.11 -11.29 9.96
C LEU A 293 6.28 -12.22 9.63
N ALA A 294 7.44 -11.67 9.25
CA ALA A 294 8.62 -12.45 8.90
C ALA A 294 9.21 -13.19 10.11
N ASP A 295 9.12 -12.62 11.32
CA ASP A 295 9.63 -13.21 12.56
C ASP A 295 8.68 -14.12 13.31
N ARG A 296 7.40 -14.06 12.98
CA ARG A 296 6.37 -14.80 13.71
C ARG A 296 6.69 -16.30 13.75
N ALA A 297 6.70 -16.91 14.93
CA ALA A 297 6.98 -18.33 15.06
C ALA A 297 5.88 -19.23 14.46
N SER A 298 4.61 -18.83 14.56
CA SER A 298 3.46 -19.53 13.99
C SER A 298 3.04 -18.94 12.65
N ASN A 299 2.31 -19.72 11.86
CA ASN A 299 1.66 -19.23 10.65
C ASN A 299 0.32 -18.60 11.03
N ILE A 300 -0.13 -17.63 10.24
CA ILE A 300 -1.49 -17.08 10.32
C ILE A 300 -2.34 -17.86 9.33
N ALA A 301 -3.48 -18.39 9.80
CA ALA A 301 -4.42 -19.09 8.94
C ALA A 301 -5.39 -18.08 8.30
N TYR A 302 -5.75 -18.31 7.04
CA TYR A 302 -6.78 -17.52 6.39
C TYR A 302 -8.17 -17.83 6.96
N VAL A 303 -8.96 -16.81 7.21
CA VAL A 303 -10.35 -16.91 7.68
C VAL A 303 -11.28 -16.71 6.49
N SER A 304 -12.14 -17.71 6.23
CA SER A 304 -13.18 -17.65 5.20
C SER A 304 -14.51 -17.19 5.79
N GLY A 305 -15.44 -16.78 4.92
CA GLY A 305 -16.78 -16.34 5.35
C GLY A 305 -16.75 -14.99 6.07
N LEU A 306 -15.85 -14.10 5.64
CA LEU A 306 -15.72 -12.76 6.19
C LEU A 306 -17.04 -11.99 5.99
N PRO A 307 -17.49 -11.23 7.01
CA PRO A 307 -18.62 -10.31 6.82
C PRO A 307 -18.26 -9.28 5.75
N LEU A 308 -19.26 -8.78 5.03
CA LEU A 308 -19.03 -7.71 4.05
C LEU A 308 -18.58 -6.43 4.76
N ALA A 309 -19.33 -5.99 5.76
CA ALA A 309 -18.98 -4.88 6.63
C ALA A 309 -19.37 -5.20 8.08
N THR A 310 -18.74 -4.51 9.00
CA THR A 310 -18.90 -4.69 10.45
C THR A 310 -19.25 -3.37 11.11
N PHE A 311 -19.72 -3.44 12.36
CA PHE A 311 -19.90 -2.24 13.18
C PHE A 311 -18.59 -1.46 13.38
N ALA A 312 -17.44 -2.16 13.45
CA ALA A 312 -16.14 -1.50 13.56
C ALA A 312 -15.80 -0.67 12.31
N ASP A 313 -16.21 -1.13 11.12
CA ASP A 313 -16.07 -0.34 9.88
C ASP A 313 -16.88 0.94 9.95
N ALA A 314 -18.13 0.86 10.45
CA ALA A 314 -18.97 2.03 10.65
C ALA A 314 -18.33 3.04 11.63
N GLN A 315 -17.73 2.56 12.72
CA GLN A 315 -17.01 3.41 13.68
C GLN A 315 -15.78 4.09 13.04
N ALA A 316 -14.97 3.34 12.30
CA ALA A 316 -13.79 3.87 11.63
C ALA A 316 -14.18 4.93 10.57
N LEU A 317 -15.17 4.62 9.72
CA LEU A 317 -15.67 5.55 8.71
C LEU A 317 -16.36 6.77 9.32
N ASN A 318 -17.05 6.62 10.46
CA ASN A 318 -17.62 7.75 11.20
C ASN A 318 -16.53 8.75 11.61
N ALA A 319 -15.42 8.25 12.17
CA ALA A 319 -14.31 9.11 12.59
C ALA A 319 -13.59 9.76 11.40
N VAL A 320 -13.54 9.09 10.24
CA VAL A 320 -12.98 9.66 9.01
C VAL A 320 -13.89 10.77 8.46
N VAL A 321 -15.19 10.51 8.31
CA VAL A 321 -16.12 11.49 7.73
C VAL A 321 -16.30 12.72 8.63
N ASP A 322 -16.23 12.56 9.95
CA ASP A 322 -16.28 13.68 10.88
C ASP A 322 -15.09 14.63 10.72
N ARG A 323 -13.89 14.08 10.56
CA ARG A 323 -12.68 14.88 10.28
C ARG A 323 -12.80 15.54 8.91
N ALA A 324 -13.18 14.79 7.89
CA ALA A 324 -13.39 15.29 6.53
C ALA A 324 -14.37 16.49 6.48
N TRP A 325 -15.37 16.51 7.35
CA TRP A 325 -16.37 17.59 7.42
C TRP A 325 -15.77 18.97 7.80
N ALA A 326 -14.58 19.00 8.40
CA ALA A 326 -13.84 20.23 8.61
C ALA A 326 -13.55 20.96 7.28
N ASP A 327 -13.35 20.20 6.20
CA ASP A 327 -13.05 20.71 4.85
C ASP A 327 -14.30 20.84 3.96
N ARG A 328 -15.51 20.80 4.52
CA ARG A 328 -16.76 20.81 3.73
C ARG A 328 -16.89 21.94 2.71
N ALA A 329 -16.23 23.07 2.94
CA ALA A 329 -16.22 24.20 2.01
C ALA A 329 -15.51 23.90 0.67
N ARG A 330 -14.70 22.83 0.62
CA ARG A 330 -14.03 22.36 -0.61
C ARG A 330 -14.95 21.53 -1.50
N PHE A 331 -16.04 21.00 -0.95
CA PHE A 331 -17.02 20.21 -1.68
C PHE A 331 -18.03 21.10 -2.40
N SER A 332 -18.47 20.67 -3.58
CA SER A 332 -19.65 21.25 -4.23
C SER A 332 -20.89 21.08 -3.34
N SER A 333 -21.95 21.85 -3.58
CA SER A 333 -23.20 21.70 -2.79
C SER A 333 -23.79 20.28 -2.91
N ALA A 334 -23.63 19.62 -4.05
CA ALA A 334 -24.07 18.23 -4.24
C ALA A 334 -23.21 17.26 -3.42
N ASP A 335 -21.89 17.43 -3.45
CA ASP A 335 -20.96 16.63 -2.67
C ASP A 335 -21.14 16.82 -1.16
N GLN A 336 -21.40 18.06 -0.71
CA GLN A 336 -21.74 18.34 0.70
C GLN A 336 -22.98 17.58 1.14
N ALA A 337 -24.01 17.48 0.28
CA ALA A 337 -25.21 16.70 0.61
C ALA A 337 -24.89 15.20 0.73
N THR A 338 -24.07 14.65 -0.17
CA THR A 338 -23.62 13.25 -0.11
C THR A 338 -22.82 12.97 1.16
N VAL A 339 -21.84 13.82 1.48
CA VAL A 339 -21.00 13.66 2.68
C VAL A 339 -21.83 13.85 3.95
N SER A 340 -22.75 14.83 3.98
CA SER A 340 -23.66 15.04 5.12
C SER A 340 -24.54 13.82 5.36
N LYS A 341 -25.12 13.25 4.29
CA LYS A 341 -25.95 12.04 4.41
C LYS A 341 -25.13 10.87 4.95
N ALA A 342 -23.94 10.62 4.39
CA ALA A 342 -23.06 9.56 4.87
C ALA A 342 -22.72 9.74 6.35
N ARG A 343 -22.43 10.98 6.75
CA ARG A 343 -22.17 11.36 8.14
C ARG A 343 -23.36 11.08 9.04
N ASP A 344 -24.55 11.51 8.69
CA ASP A 344 -25.77 11.29 9.48
C ASP A 344 -26.06 9.78 9.66
N ASP A 345 -25.90 8.99 8.58
CA ASP A 345 -26.06 7.54 8.64
C ASP A 345 -25.03 6.88 9.56
N PHE A 346 -23.74 7.25 9.46
CA PHE A 346 -22.70 6.69 10.32
C PHE A 346 -22.89 7.08 11.79
N HIS A 347 -23.25 8.33 12.08
CA HIS A 347 -23.58 8.77 13.45
C HIS A 347 -24.73 7.98 14.03
N ARG A 348 -25.81 7.78 13.25
CA ARG A 348 -26.95 6.97 13.67
C ARG A 348 -26.50 5.54 13.99
N ILE A 349 -25.80 4.87 13.07
CA ILE A 349 -25.35 3.48 13.26
C ILE A 349 -24.50 3.36 14.52
N VAL A 350 -23.53 4.26 14.71
CA VAL A 350 -22.63 4.24 15.88
C VAL A 350 -23.40 4.51 17.17
N ALA A 351 -24.39 5.40 17.16
CA ALA A 351 -25.23 5.71 18.32
C ALA A 351 -26.18 4.54 18.70
N ASP A 352 -26.73 3.84 17.70
CA ASP A 352 -27.59 2.66 17.91
C ASP A 352 -26.79 1.48 18.52
N GLY A 353 -25.49 1.42 18.21
CA GLY A 353 -24.52 0.52 18.83
C GLY A 353 -24.45 -0.88 18.21
N ALA A 354 -23.41 -1.63 18.56
CA ALA A 354 -23.10 -2.92 17.93
C ALA A 354 -24.22 -3.98 18.04
N GLY A 355 -25.07 -3.90 19.06
CA GLY A 355 -26.19 -4.84 19.25
C GLY A 355 -27.37 -4.60 18.29
N ALA A 356 -27.46 -3.42 17.69
CA ALA A 356 -28.49 -3.05 16.71
C ALA A 356 -28.01 -3.16 15.26
N PHE A 357 -26.71 -3.33 15.03
CA PHE A 357 -26.11 -3.38 13.69
C PHE A 357 -26.63 -4.59 12.89
N ASP A 358 -27.28 -4.32 11.76
CA ASP A 358 -27.94 -5.34 10.95
C ASP A 358 -27.56 -5.27 9.45
N SER A 359 -28.22 -6.08 8.61
CA SER A 359 -27.96 -6.12 7.17
C SER A 359 -28.30 -4.83 6.43
N SER A 360 -29.24 -4.03 6.95
CA SER A 360 -29.55 -2.72 6.39
C SER A 360 -28.41 -1.73 6.64
N ASP A 361 -27.84 -1.76 7.84
CA ASP A 361 -26.65 -0.96 8.17
C ASP A 361 -25.44 -1.40 7.35
N VAL A 362 -25.22 -2.71 7.15
CA VAL A 362 -24.17 -3.21 6.23
C VAL A 362 -24.28 -2.57 4.85
N SER A 363 -25.50 -2.53 4.30
CA SER A 363 -25.76 -1.95 2.97
C SER A 363 -25.48 -0.44 2.95
N LEU A 364 -25.88 0.27 4.01
CA LEU A 364 -25.62 1.71 4.16
C LEU A 364 -24.13 2.00 4.28
N VAL A 365 -23.40 1.24 5.09
CA VAL A 365 -21.96 1.45 5.30
C VAL A 365 -21.20 1.28 3.98
N ILE A 366 -21.47 0.20 3.23
CA ILE A 366 -20.83 -0.06 1.95
C ILE A 366 -21.18 1.03 0.93
N GLY A 367 -22.47 1.36 0.80
CA GLY A 367 -22.94 2.38 -0.16
C GLY A 367 -22.38 3.76 0.16
N ASN A 368 -22.40 4.18 1.42
CA ASN A 368 -21.86 5.47 1.83
C ASN A 368 -20.34 5.54 1.68
N ALA A 369 -19.60 4.47 1.99
CA ALA A 369 -18.15 4.43 1.76
C ALA A 369 -17.81 4.57 0.27
N ALA A 370 -18.52 3.87 -0.62
CA ALA A 370 -18.33 3.99 -2.06
C ALA A 370 -18.61 5.42 -2.57
N ASN A 371 -19.69 6.04 -2.08
CA ASN A 371 -20.02 7.42 -2.41
C ASN A 371 -18.95 8.40 -1.89
N LEU A 372 -18.43 8.20 -0.68
CA LEU A 372 -17.36 9.04 -0.12
C LEU A 372 -16.08 8.94 -0.95
N VAL A 373 -15.67 7.74 -1.36
CA VAL A 373 -14.51 7.55 -2.26
C VAL A 373 -14.71 8.33 -3.56
N SER A 374 -15.89 8.27 -4.17
CA SER A 374 -16.20 9.05 -5.37
C SER A 374 -16.08 10.55 -5.12
N VAL A 375 -16.70 11.06 -4.05
CA VAL A 375 -16.68 12.50 -3.72
C VAL A 375 -15.25 13.00 -3.49
N LEU A 376 -14.40 12.20 -2.85
CA LEU A 376 -13.00 12.55 -2.57
C LEU A 376 -12.13 12.66 -3.84
N THR A 377 -12.57 12.12 -4.98
CA THR A 377 -11.89 12.33 -6.28
C THR A 377 -12.29 13.62 -6.98
N HIS A 378 -13.32 14.32 -6.49
CA HIS A 378 -13.77 15.57 -7.09
C HIS A 378 -12.89 16.74 -6.65
N GLY A 379 -12.78 17.76 -7.52
CA GLY A 379 -12.05 18.98 -7.25
C GLY A 379 -10.62 18.99 -7.81
N PRO A 380 -9.84 20.04 -7.53
CA PRO A 380 -8.49 20.17 -8.03
C PRO A 380 -7.52 19.23 -7.31
N CYS A 381 -6.54 18.69 -8.04
CA CYS A 381 -5.36 18.06 -7.46
C CYS A 381 -4.39 19.14 -6.96
N ASP A 382 -4.36 19.38 -5.65
CA ASP A 382 -3.45 20.35 -5.01
C ASP A 382 -2.51 19.72 -3.97
N GLY A 383 -2.52 18.39 -3.81
CA GLY A 383 -1.67 17.61 -2.90
C GLY A 383 -1.88 17.88 -1.40
N PHE A 384 -2.58 18.95 -1.06
CA PHE A 384 -2.87 19.42 0.30
C PHE A 384 -1.63 19.64 1.18
N LEU A 385 -0.50 19.97 0.55
CA LEU A 385 0.73 20.32 1.24
C LEU A 385 0.77 21.83 1.50
N ALA A 386 1.37 22.24 2.63
CA ALA A 386 1.63 23.65 2.87
C ALA A 386 2.55 24.19 1.77
N ALA A 387 2.30 25.40 1.27
CA ALA A 387 3.26 26.08 0.44
C ALA A 387 4.54 26.29 1.28
N ASN A 388 5.65 25.71 0.83
CA ASN A 388 6.97 25.87 1.45
C ASN A 388 7.46 27.31 1.41
#